data_AF-A0A803JZU8-F1
#
_entry.id   AF-A0A803JZU8-F1
#
_cell.length_a   1.000
_cell.length_b   1.000
_cell.length_c   1.000
_cell.angle_alpha   90.00
_cell.angle_beta   90.00
_cell.angle_gamma   90.00
#
_symmetry.space_group_name_H-M   'P 1'
#
loop_
_entity.id
_entity.type
_entity.pdbx_description
1 polymer ?
#
loop_
_entity_poly.entity_id
_entity_poly.type
_entity_poly.pdbx_seq_one_letter_code
_entity_poly.pdbx_strand_id
1 'polypeptide(L)' 'LLMQNNARPHVAGVCQQFLQDEGIDTMDWPARSPDLNPIEHIWDIMELKLHVAQ' A
#
# COMPACT_ATOMS: atom_id res chain seq x y z
N LEU A 1 -0.81 -7.97 -9.90
CA LEU A 1 -1.25 -8.02 -8.49
C LEU A 1 -0.93 -6.68 -7.83
N LEU A 2 -1.96 -5.94 -7.44
CA LEU A 2 -1.87 -4.71 -6.66
C LEU A 2 -1.78 -5.07 -5.17
N MET A 3 -0.77 -4.54 -4.49
CA MET A 3 -0.63 -4.62 -3.03
C MET A 3 -1.13 -3.32 -2.42
N GLN A 4 -2.14 -3.42 -1.57
CA GLN A 4 -2.67 -2.28 -0.81
C GLN A 4 -3.14 -2.77 0.56
N ASN A 5 -3.01 -1.92 1.58
CA ASN A 5 -3.55 -2.22 2.89
C ASN A 5 -5.09 -2.11 2.89
N ASN A 6 -5.72 -2.61 3.95
CA ASN A 6 -7.18 -2.58 4.12
C ASN A 6 -7.69 -1.25 4.69
N ALA A 7 -7.07 -0.11 4.36
CA ALA A 7 -7.59 1.20 4.78
C ALA A 7 -9.01 1.41 4.23
N ARG A 8 -9.85 2.13 4.98
CA ARG A 8 -11.28 2.32 4.62
C ARG A 8 -11.51 2.81 3.18
N PRO A 9 -10.72 3.75 2.62
CA PRO A 9 -10.87 4.15 1.23
C PRO A 9 -10.59 3.01 0.24
N HIS A 10 -9.61 2.15 0.52
CA HIS A 10 -9.21 1.05 -0.38
C HIS A 10 -10.25 -0.06 -0.46
N VAL A 11 -10.97 -0.30 0.64
CA VAL A 11 -12.05 -1.29 0.71
C VAL A 11 -13.43 -0.69 0.39
N ALA A 12 -13.50 0.60 0.05
CA ALA A 12 -14.75 1.23 -0.36
C ALA A 12 -15.27 0.58 -1.65
N GLY A 13 -16.58 0.36 -1.75
CA GLY A 13 -17.19 -0.32 -2.90
C GLY A 13 -16.86 0.32 -4.24
N VAL A 14 -16.78 1.66 -4.30
CA VAL A 14 -16.40 2.40 -5.52
C VAL A 14 -14.96 2.10 -5.96
N CYS A 15 -14.02 1.97 -5.01
CA CYS A 15 -12.64 1.63 -5.31
C CYS A 15 -12.51 0.17 -5.75
N GLN A 16 -13.22 -0.74 -5.09
CA GLN A 16 -13.24 -2.16 -5.46
C GLN A 16 -13.85 -2.37 -6.85
N GLN A 17 -14.94 -1.67 -7.17
CA GLN A 17 -15.56 -1.73 -8.50
C GLN A 17 -14.60 -1.23 -9.59
N PHE A 18 -13.93 -0.09 -9.35
CA PHE A 18 -12.94 0.43 -10.30
C PHE A 18 -11.83 -0.59 -10.58
N LEU A 19 -11.28 -1.24 -9.54
CA LEU A 19 -10.24 -2.25 -9.72
C LEU A 19 -10.73 -3.46 -10.52
N GLN A 20 -11.98 -3.87 -10.33
CA GLN A 20 -12.60 -4.94 -11.10
C GLN A 20 -12.81 -4.55 -12.57
N ASP A 21 -13.33 -3.35 -12.82
CA ASP A 21 -13.58 -2.83 -14.17
C ASP A 21 -12.28 -2.70 -14.98
N GLU A 22 -11.19 -2.34 -14.32
CA GLU A 22 -9.85 -2.25 -14.92
C GLU A 22 -9.11 -3.60 -14.98
N GLY A 23 -9.70 -4.69 -14.47
CA GLY A 23 -9.08 -6.02 -14.46
C GLY A 23 -7.82 -6.10 -13.58
N ILE A 24 -7.77 -5.30 -12.51
CA ILE A 24 -6.63 -5.23 -11.59
C ILE A 24 -6.86 -6.19 -10.41
N ASP A 25 -6.13 -7.30 -10.40
CA ASP A 25 -6.13 -8.23 -9.27
C ASP A 25 -5.47 -7.63 -8.03
N THR A 26 -6.12 -7.72 -6.87
CA THR A 26 -5.56 -7.34 -5.57
C THR A 26 -5.05 -8.54 -4.78
N MET A 27 -4.01 -8.34 -3.98
CA MET A 27 -3.55 -9.32 -3.00
C MET A 27 -4.28 -9.12 -1.66
N ASP A 28 -4.68 -10.21 -1.01
CA ASP A 28 -5.21 -10.18 0.36
C ASP A 28 -4.14 -9.67 1.33
N TRP A 29 -4.48 -8.65 2.11
CA TRP A 29 -3.56 -8.05 3.08
C TRP A 29 -3.93 -8.40 4.52
N PRO A 30 -3.01 -8.92 5.34
CA PRO A 30 -3.26 -9.13 6.76
C PRO A 30 -3.38 -7.81 7.53
N ALA A 31 -4.29 -7.75 8.49
CA ALA A 31 -4.50 -6.55 9.30
C ALA A 31 -3.29 -6.29 10.20
N ARG A 32 -2.90 -5.00 10.32
CA ARG A 32 -1.78 -4.54 11.18
C ARG A 32 -0.42 -5.15 10.85
N SER A 33 -0.15 -5.40 9.57
CA SER A 33 1.15 -5.90 9.09
C SER A 33 1.85 -4.85 8.21
N PRO A 34 2.34 -3.74 8.80
CA PRO A 34 3.14 -2.76 8.06
C PRO A 34 4.49 -3.34 7.65
N ASP A 35 5.03 -4.28 8.42
CA ASP A 35 6.28 -5.00 8.15
C ASP A 35 6.29 -5.73 6.80
N LEU A 36 5.11 -6.12 6.31
CA LEU A 36 4.97 -6.77 5.01
C LEU A 36 4.89 -5.76 3.86
N ASN A 37 4.66 -4.48 4.12
CA ASN A 37 4.41 -3.46 3.12
C ASN A 37 5.75 -2.89 2.59
N PRO A 38 6.13 -3.15 1.32
CA PRO A 38 7.43 -2.74 0.78
C PRO A 38 7.64 -1.22 0.82
N ILE A 39 6.57 -0.43 0.84
CA ILE A 39 6.66 1.04 0.87
C ILE A 39 7.23 1.57 2.19
N GLU A 40 7.03 0.86 3.31
CA GLU A 40 7.55 1.26 4.63
C GLU A 40 9.09 1.30 4.58
N HIS A 41 9.70 0.28 4.00
CA HIS A 41 11.17 0.25 3.84
C HIS A 41 11.68 1.34 2.88
N ILE A 42 10.90 1.69 1.86
CA ILE A 42 11.27 2.81 0.97
C ILE A 42 11.22 4.13 1.73
N TRP A 43 10.21 4.33 2.59
CA TRP A 43 10.12 5.50 3.45
C TRP A 43 11.27 5.57 4.45
N ASP A 44 11.68 4.47 5.07
CA ASP A 44 12.86 4.42 5.95
C ASP A 44 14.14 4.88 5.22
N ILE A 45 14.34 4.42 3.99
CA ILE A 45 15.48 4.83 3.16
C ILE A 45 15.39 6.32 2.80
N MET A 46 14.20 6.81 2.48
CA MET A 46 13.98 8.23 2.16
C MET A 46 14.25 9.12 3.38
N GLU A 47 13.75 8.72 4.55
CA GLU A 47 13.97 9.42 5.80
C GLU A 47 15.46 9.45 6.15
N LEU A 48 16.18 8.33 6.00
CA LEU A 48 17.63 8.28 6.21
C LEU A 48 18.37 9.24 5.27
N LYS A 49 18.00 9.26 3.98
CA LYS A 49 18.61 10.17 2.99
C LYS A 49 18.35 11.64 3.30
N LEU A 50 17.14 11.97 3.78
CA LEU A 50 16.81 13.34 4.17
C LEU A 50 17.58 13.77 5.44
N HIS A 51 17.72 12.88 6.42
CA HIS A 51 18.47 13.17 7.64
C HIS A 51 19.98 13.31 7.40
N VAL A 52 20.56 12.55 6.48
CA VAL A 52 22.00 12.65 6.14
C VAL A 52 22.30 13.83 5.20
N ALA A 53 21.29 14.40 4.54
CA ALA A 53 21.41 15.56 3.68
C ALA A 53 21.29 16.92 4.42
N GLN A 54 21.01 16.91 5.73
CA GLN A 54 21.01 18.08 6.62
C GLN A 54 22.31 18.15 7.43
#